data_AF-A0A920KUX9-F1
#
_entry.id   AF-A0A920KUX9-F1
#
_cell.length_a   1.000
_cell.length_b   1.000
_cell.length_c   1.000
_cell.angle_alpha   90.00
_cell.angle_beta   90.00
_cell.angle_gamma   90.00
#
_symmetry.space_group_name_H-M   'P 1'
#
loop_
_entity.id
_entity.type
_entity.pdbx_description
1 polymer ?
#
loop_
_entity_poly.entity_id
_entity_poly.type
_entity_poly.pdbx_seq_one_letter_code
_entity_poly.pdbx_strand_id
1 'polypeptide(L)'
;MSSLLKLPNNDKFTIQKITPLDANWNYVGFEVYDLHEGQKLKDKSNQREFCIVLLSGTAYFSTSKNDFGIMKGRSNVFEKIPPIAMYVPKDEAWEILAKENCEIAVCTAPSVKR
;
A
#
# COMPACT_ATOMS: atom_id res chain seq x y z
N MET A 1 -6.54 -20.26 22.16
CA MET A 1 -7.21 -19.84 20.90
C MET A 1 -6.23 -19.02 20.10
N SER A 2 -6.07 -19.27 18.80
CA SER A 2 -5.12 -18.55 17.96
C SER A 2 -5.70 -17.17 17.58
N SER A 3 -4.93 -16.10 17.77
CA SER A 3 -5.33 -14.72 17.48
C SER A 3 -4.99 -14.33 16.03
N LEU A 4 -5.37 -15.17 15.06
CA LEU A 4 -5.03 -15.00 13.65
C LEU A 4 -5.94 -14.00 12.92
N LEU A 5 -7.20 -13.90 13.35
CA LEU A 5 -8.15 -12.95 12.78
C LEU A 5 -7.87 -11.54 13.31
N LYS A 6 -7.55 -10.62 12.41
CA LYS A 6 -7.49 -9.17 12.68
C LYS A 6 -8.61 -8.50 11.90
N LEU A 7 -9.64 -8.05 12.61
CA LEU A 7 -10.79 -7.38 12.01
C LEU A 7 -10.41 -5.99 11.48
N PRO A 8 -11.07 -5.52 10.40
CA PRO A 8 -10.80 -4.22 9.82
C PRO A 8 -11.32 -3.09 10.71
N ASN A 9 -10.75 -1.90 10.53
CA ASN A 9 -11.17 -0.66 11.16
C ASN A 9 -11.83 0.26 10.12
N ASN A 10 -13.10 0.01 9.84
CA ASN A 10 -13.82 0.61 8.71
C ASN A 10 -14.07 2.13 8.82
N ASP A 11 -13.90 2.72 10.01
CA ASP A 11 -14.17 4.15 10.25
C ASP A 11 -12.91 5.02 10.14
N LYS A 12 -11.81 4.47 9.61
CA LYS A 12 -10.51 5.15 9.58
C LYS A 12 -9.87 5.08 8.21
N PHE A 13 -9.08 6.12 7.95
CA PHE A 13 -8.10 6.19 6.87
C PHE A 13 -7.26 4.92 6.69
N THR A 14 -6.92 4.24 7.79
CA THR A 14 -6.23 2.94 7.77
C THR A 14 -7.21 1.83 8.16
N ILE A 15 -7.67 1.08 7.16
CA ILE A 15 -8.63 -0.03 7.32
C ILE A 15 -7.94 -1.23 7.97
N GLN A 16 -6.76 -1.59 7.50
CA GLN A 16 -6.01 -2.75 7.98
C GLN A 16 -4.57 -2.33 8.26
N LYS A 17 -4.02 -2.82 9.38
CA LYS A 17 -2.60 -2.69 9.69
C LYS A 17 -2.11 -3.93 10.41
N ILE A 18 -1.24 -4.67 9.73
CA ILE A 18 -0.61 -5.88 10.25
C ILE A 18 0.90 -5.65 10.17
N THR A 19 1.52 -5.50 11.34
CA THR A 19 2.97 -5.40 11.44
C THR A 19 3.59 -6.74 11.86
N PRO A 20 4.88 -6.98 11.58
CA PRO A 20 5.59 -8.14 12.13
C PRO A 20 5.46 -8.29 13.65
N LEU A 21 5.47 -7.16 14.36
CA LEU A 21 5.29 -7.12 15.81
C LEU A 21 3.90 -7.61 16.22
N ASP A 22 2.84 -7.13 15.57
CA ASP A 22 1.46 -7.50 15.90
C ASP A 22 1.10 -8.94 15.52
N ALA A 23 1.74 -9.46 14.46
CA ALA A 23 1.53 -10.80 13.93
C ALA A 23 2.47 -11.85 14.55
N ASN A 24 3.44 -11.42 15.37
CA ASN A 24 4.47 -12.28 15.95
C ASN A 24 5.23 -13.12 14.91
N TRP A 25 5.60 -12.49 13.79
CA TRP A 25 6.46 -13.07 12.75
C TRP A 25 7.57 -12.09 12.35
N ASN A 26 8.46 -12.48 11.44
CA ASN A 26 9.67 -11.69 11.16
C ASN A 26 9.59 -10.82 9.91
N TYR A 27 8.74 -11.15 8.94
CA TYR A 27 8.91 -10.63 7.57
C TYR A 27 7.79 -9.68 7.14
N VAL A 28 6.57 -10.20 6.95
CA VAL A 28 5.52 -9.51 6.20
C VAL A 28 4.95 -8.32 6.98
N GLY A 29 4.81 -7.17 6.33
CA GLY A 29 3.94 -6.10 6.78
C GLY A 29 2.85 -5.90 5.73
N PHE A 30 1.62 -5.65 6.18
CA PHE A 30 0.49 -5.44 5.28
C PHE A 30 -0.42 -4.37 5.84
N GLU A 31 -0.72 -3.36 5.01
CA GLU A 31 -1.59 -2.25 5.38
C GLU A 31 -2.57 -1.98 4.23
N VAL A 32 -3.78 -1.55 4.57
CA VAL A 32 -4.80 -1.11 3.61
C VAL A 32 -5.32 0.24 4.04
N TYR A 33 -5.39 1.15 3.09
CA TYR A 33 -5.81 2.53 3.28
C TYR A 33 -7.00 2.85 2.38
N ASP A 34 -8.00 3.51 2.96
CA ASP A 34 -9.07 4.16 2.20
C ASP A 34 -8.72 5.65 2.10
N LEU A 35 -8.43 6.10 0.88
CA LEU A 35 -8.03 7.47 0.60
C LEU A 35 -9.18 8.21 -0.08
N HIS A 36 -9.57 9.33 0.50
CA HIS A 36 -10.40 10.32 -0.18
C HIS A 36 -9.56 11.20 -1.12
N GLU A 37 -10.20 11.80 -2.11
CA GLU A 37 -9.57 12.74 -3.03
C GLU A 37 -8.71 13.78 -2.29
N GLY A 38 -7.48 13.98 -2.77
CA GLY A 38 -6.52 14.91 -2.18
C GLY A 38 -5.72 14.37 -1.00
N GLN A 39 -6.08 13.22 -0.43
CA GLN A 39 -5.28 12.58 0.62
C GLN A 39 -4.04 11.91 0.04
N LYS A 40 -2.99 11.82 0.87
CA LYS A 40 -1.68 11.31 0.47
C LYS A 40 -1.12 10.27 1.42
N LEU A 41 -0.40 9.32 0.85
CA LEU A 41 0.47 8.39 1.56
C LEU A 41 1.90 8.63 1.10
N LYS A 42 2.84 8.56 2.02
CA LYS A 42 4.25 8.57 1.71
C LYS A 42 5.02 7.81 2.76
N ASP A 43 6.06 7.13 2.33
CA ASP A 43 6.99 6.48 3.23
C ASP A 43 8.39 6.45 2.60
N LYS A 44 9.39 6.27 3.45
CA LYS A 44 10.76 5.94 3.10
C LYS A 44 11.25 4.94 4.14
N SER A 45 11.38 3.67 3.75
CA SER A 45 12.06 2.67 4.59
C SER A 45 13.44 2.36 4.05
N ASN A 46 14.44 2.45 4.92
CA ASN A 46 15.83 2.12 4.58
C ASN A 46 16.11 0.61 4.60
N GLN A 47 15.19 -0.20 5.14
CA GLN A 47 15.42 -1.65 5.34
C GLN A 47 14.34 -2.54 4.74
N ARG A 48 13.25 -1.94 4.23
CA ARG A 48 12.12 -2.68 3.67
C ARG A 48 11.85 -2.21 2.25
N GLU A 49 11.49 -3.16 1.42
CA GLU A 49 10.91 -2.90 0.10
C GLU A 49 9.38 -2.89 0.21
N PHE A 50 8.75 -2.26 -0.77
CA PHE A 50 7.30 -2.10 -0.84
C PHE A 50 6.76 -2.62 -2.17
N CYS A 51 5.58 -3.24 -2.12
CA CYS A 51 4.71 -3.42 -3.27
C CYS A 51 3.41 -2.69 -2.95
N ILE A 52 3.17 -1.58 -3.64
CA ILE A 52 2.02 -0.71 -3.45
C ILE A 52 1.01 -1.05 -4.54
N VAL A 53 -0.19 -1.46 -4.14
CA VAL A 53 -1.22 -1.96 -5.05
C VAL A 53 -2.42 -1.04 -5.01
N LEU A 54 -2.83 -0.54 -6.18
CA LEU A 54 -4.10 0.17 -6.37
C LEU A 54 -5.22 -0.87 -6.45
N LEU A 55 -5.96 -1.05 -5.36
CA LEU A 55 -7.07 -2.01 -5.32
C LEU A 55 -8.29 -1.49 -6.08
N SER A 56 -8.58 -0.20 -5.99
CA SER A 56 -9.64 0.48 -6.73
C SER A 56 -9.38 1.99 -6.83
N GLY A 57 -10.02 2.66 -7.79
CA GLY A 57 -10.02 4.13 -7.91
C GLY A 57 -8.86 4.69 -8.73
N THR A 58 -8.54 5.96 -8.50
CA THR A 58 -7.54 6.72 -9.28
C THR A 58 -6.57 7.46 -8.37
N ALA A 59 -5.28 7.29 -8.57
CA ALA A 59 -4.25 7.98 -7.80
C ALA A 59 -3.00 8.30 -8.62
N TYR A 60 -2.27 9.32 -8.20
CA TYR A 60 -0.94 9.64 -8.71
C TYR A 60 0.12 8.82 -7.95
N PHE A 61 1.09 8.28 -8.69
CA PHE A 61 2.15 7.41 -8.17
C PHE A 61 3.52 8.01 -8.46
N SER A 62 4.38 8.09 -7.43
CA SER A 62 5.76 8.53 -7.60
C SER A 62 6.71 7.85 -6.62
N THR A 63 7.97 7.77 -7.02
CA THR A 63 9.11 7.48 -6.16
C THR A 63 10.15 8.59 -6.26
N SER A 64 11.17 8.55 -5.40
CA SER A 64 12.30 9.48 -5.49
C SER A 64 13.12 9.37 -6.78
N LYS A 65 12.88 8.34 -7.61
CA LYS A 65 13.59 8.13 -8.89
C LYS A 65 12.69 8.27 -10.11
N ASN A 66 11.40 7.97 -9.97
CA ASN A 66 10.48 7.88 -11.09
C ASN A 66 9.15 8.55 -10.78
N ASP A 67 8.65 9.34 -11.73
CA ASP A 67 7.27 9.80 -11.74
C ASP A 67 6.48 8.88 -12.67
N PHE A 68 5.43 8.24 -12.15
CA PHE A 68 4.55 7.38 -12.92
C PHE A 68 3.30 8.11 -13.41
N GLY A 69 3.00 9.29 -12.86
CA GLY A 69 1.81 10.06 -13.21
C GLY A 69 0.53 9.50 -12.57
N ILE A 70 -0.61 9.86 -13.17
CA ILE A 70 -1.94 9.46 -12.70
C ILE A 70 -2.27 8.08 -13.27
N MET A 71 -2.57 7.15 -12.36
CA MET A 71 -2.98 5.79 -12.66
C MET A 71 -4.46 5.62 -12.34
N LYS A 72 -5.23 5.18 -13.34
CA LYS A 72 -6.63 4.79 -13.17
C LYS A 72 -6.71 3.27 -13.08
N GLY A 73 -7.13 2.80 -11.92
CA GLY A 73 -7.38 1.38 -11.69
C GLY A 73 -8.80 0.97 -12.06
N ARG A 74 -9.17 -0.22 -11.59
CA ARG A 74 -10.55 -0.74 -11.59
C ARG A 74 -11.43 0.03 -10.61
N SER A 75 -12.74 0.01 -10.81
CA SER A 75 -13.68 0.68 -9.87
C SER A 75 -13.90 -0.14 -8.60
N ASN A 76 -13.76 -1.47 -8.67
CA ASN A 76 -13.81 -2.37 -7.52
C ASN A 76 -13.00 -3.66 -7.78
N VAL A 77 -12.72 -4.41 -6.71
CA VAL A 77 -11.83 -5.59 -6.76
C VAL A 77 -12.38 -6.80 -7.52
N PHE A 78 -13.69 -6.83 -7.81
CA PHE A 78 -14.36 -7.93 -8.52
C PHE A 78 -14.36 -7.74 -10.04
N GLU A 79 -13.95 -6.57 -10.52
CA GLU A 79 -13.69 -6.37 -11.94
C GLU A 79 -12.56 -7.31 -12.38
N LYS A 80 -12.72 -7.94 -13.56
CA LYS A 80 -11.73 -8.84 -14.16
C LYS A 80 -10.58 -8.06 -14.82
N ILE A 81 -10.14 -6.98 -14.19
CA ILE A 81 -9.04 -6.12 -14.62
C ILE A 81 -7.92 -6.30 -13.59
N PRO A 82 -6.69 -6.64 -14.02
CA PRO A 82 -5.54 -6.73 -13.12
C PRO A 82 -5.31 -5.41 -12.37
N PRO A 83 -4.91 -5.47 -11.09
CA PRO A 83 -4.57 -4.26 -10.36
C PRO A 83 -3.28 -3.64 -10.89
N ILE A 84 -3.12 -2.34 -10.69
CA ILE A 84 -1.86 -1.64 -10.90
C ILE A 84 -1.02 -1.81 -9.62
N ALA A 85 0.25 -2.14 -9.77
CA ALA A 85 1.18 -2.27 -8.66
C ALA A 85 2.51 -1.54 -8.95
N MET A 86 3.02 -0.84 -7.94
CA MET A 86 4.31 -0.16 -7.96
C MET A 86 5.24 -0.84 -6.96
N TYR A 87 6.34 -1.40 -7.46
CA TYR A 87 7.43 -1.89 -6.62
C TYR A 87 8.35 -0.73 -6.24
N VAL A 88 8.68 -0.64 -4.95
CA VAL A 88 9.62 0.36 -4.42
C VAL A 88 10.74 -0.39 -3.68
N PRO A 89 11.98 -0.33 -4.20
CA PRO A 89 13.13 -0.88 -3.50
C PRO A 89 13.33 -0.24 -2.13
N LYS A 90 14.11 -0.89 -1.26
CA LYS A 90 14.59 -0.22 -0.05
C LYS A 90 15.39 1.04 -0.37
N ASP A 91 15.49 1.94 0.60
CA ASP A 91 16.19 3.22 0.51
C ASP A 91 15.58 4.21 -0.51
N GLU A 92 14.42 3.89 -1.07
CA GLU A 92 13.69 4.73 -2.00
C GLU A 92 12.43 5.29 -1.33
N ALA A 93 12.22 6.60 -1.45
CA ALA A 93 11.00 7.23 -0.96
C ALA A 93 9.90 7.09 -2.00
N TRP A 94 8.64 7.01 -1.56
CA TRP A 94 7.48 6.97 -2.44
C TRP A 94 6.36 7.87 -1.93
N GLU A 95 5.53 8.33 -2.85
CA GLU A 95 4.32 9.12 -2.55
C GLU A 95 3.18 8.69 -3.47
N ILE A 96 2.00 8.52 -2.87
CA ILE A 96 0.71 8.31 -3.53
C ILE A 96 -0.21 9.48 -3.18
N LEU A 97 -0.86 10.06 -4.18
CA LEU A 97 -1.87 11.10 -4.00
C LEU A 97 -3.18 10.68 -4.65
N ALA A 98 -4.23 10.53 -3.85
CA ALA A 98 -5.57 10.20 -4.33
C ALA A 98 -6.10 11.31 -5.25
N LYS A 99 -6.48 10.94 -6.47
CA LYS A 99 -7.12 11.83 -7.45
C LYS A 99 -8.64 11.67 -7.48
N GLU A 100 -9.11 10.52 -7.04
CA GLU A 100 -10.49 10.19 -6.69
C GLU A 100 -10.43 9.34 -5.42
N ASN A 101 -11.57 8.93 -4.86
CA ASN A 101 -11.57 7.95 -3.78
C ASN A 101 -10.89 6.66 -4.27
N CYS A 102 -9.92 6.16 -3.51
CA CYS A 102 -9.17 4.97 -3.88
C CYS A 102 -8.75 4.14 -2.68
N GLU A 103 -8.65 2.82 -2.90
CA GLU A 103 -8.18 1.88 -1.89
C GLU A 103 -6.77 1.42 -2.26
N ILE A 104 -5.82 1.61 -1.34
CA ILE A 104 -4.40 1.29 -1.54
C ILE A 104 -3.98 0.20 -0.55
N ALA A 105 -3.41 -0.90 -1.06
CA ALA A 105 -2.71 -1.87 -0.24
C ALA A 105 -1.20 -1.63 -0.29
N VAL A 106 -0.55 -1.67 0.87
CA VAL A 106 0.90 -1.54 1.02
C VAL A 106 1.44 -2.85 1.59
N CYS A 107 2.10 -3.63 0.75
CA CYS A 107 2.77 -4.86 1.12
C CYS A 107 4.25 -4.57 1.36
N THR A 108 4.82 -5.02 2.48
CA THR A 108 6.22 -4.77 2.80
C THR A 108 6.95 -6.03 3.24
N ALA A 109 8.24 -6.11 2.93
CA ALA A 109 9.13 -7.16 3.40
C ALA A 109 10.54 -6.58 3.68
N PRO A 110 11.35 -7.20 4.55
CA PRO A 110 12.75 -6.84 4.70
C PRO A 110 13.51 -7.08 3.39
N SER A 111 14.38 -6.15 3.01
CA SER A 111 15.23 -6.27 1.83
C SER A 111 16.71 -6.30 2.24
N VAL A 112 17.32 -7.48 2.14
CA VAL A 112 18.77 -7.66 2.32
C VAL A 112 19.46 -7.50 0.96
N LYS A 113 20.55 -6.71 0.92
CA LYS A 113 21.45 -6.74 -0.24
C LYS A 113 22.04 -8.16 -0.28
N ARG A 114 21.94 -8.85 -1.41
CA ARG A 114 22.88 -9.93 -1.72
C ARG A 114 24.16 -9.32 -2.27
#